data_AF-H0A2A6-F1
#
_entry.id   AF-H0A2A6-F1
#
_cell.length_a   1.000
_cell.length_b   1.000
_cell.length_c   1.000
_cell.angle_alpha   90.00
_cell.angle_beta   90.00
_cell.angle_gamma   90.00
#
_symmetry.space_group_name_H-M   'P 1'
#
loop_
_entity.id
_entity.type
_entity.pdbx_description
1 polymer ?
#
loop_
_entity_poly.entity_id
_entity_poly.type
_entity_poly.pdbx_seq_one_letter_code
_entity_poly.pdbx_strand_id
1 'polypeptide(L)'
;MGDVMGEMWQEASEYLEDAELAPHRRRHQIRRRALAPELRGEFDARLLAGEDVQSLARAFNIEPWYAQRRAKRVLSRASLDRPMSPFLSPLSEMDEDMTPLQYACGLLGTRVRPLRNGYYVLDGREAGPKEVARAANRLLRERGQSEIPYPGLNPLHR
;
A
#
# COMPACT_ATOMS: atom_id res chain seq x y z
N MET A 1 53.40 -53.48 -28.54
CA MET A 1 54.69 -52.86 -28.88
C MET A 1 54.42 -51.89 -30.00
N GLY A 2 54.59 -50.59 -29.77
CA GLY A 2 54.68 -49.56 -30.81
C GLY A 2 53.39 -48.77 -31.13
N ASP A 3 53.28 -47.59 -30.52
CA ASP A 3 52.59 -46.41 -31.03
C ASP A 3 52.93 -46.09 -32.48
N VAL A 4 51.95 -45.61 -33.27
CA VAL A 4 52.11 -44.44 -34.16
C VAL A 4 50.74 -43.75 -34.32
N MET A 5 50.62 -42.56 -33.73
CA MET A 5 50.08 -41.30 -34.29
C MET A 5 48.98 -41.44 -35.35
N GLY A 6 47.80 -40.85 -35.18
CA GLY A 6 47.64 -39.39 -35.18
C GLY A 6 47.03 -38.99 -36.52
N GLU A 7 46.25 -37.92 -36.56
CA GLU A 7 45.40 -37.50 -37.70
C GLU A 7 44.14 -38.36 -37.78
N MET A 8 43.00 -37.93 -37.24
CA MET A 8 42.16 -36.92 -37.90
C MET A 8 41.28 -36.23 -36.85
N TRP A 9 41.88 -35.32 -36.08
CA TRP A 9 41.14 -34.24 -35.44
C TRP A 9 41.09 -33.06 -36.41
N GLN A 10 40.26 -33.14 -37.44
CA GLN A 10 40.17 -32.03 -38.40
C GLN A 10 38.90 -32.05 -39.27
N GLU A 11 37.75 -32.47 -38.74
CA GLU A 11 36.51 -32.40 -39.53
C GLU A 11 35.23 -32.28 -38.68
N ALA A 12 35.32 -31.54 -37.57
CA ALA A 12 34.16 -31.25 -36.71
C ALA A 12 34.05 -29.75 -36.37
N SER A 13 34.37 -28.87 -37.33
CA SER A 13 34.45 -27.42 -37.09
C SER A 13 33.61 -26.56 -38.04
N GLU A 14 32.61 -27.10 -38.75
CA GLU A 14 31.96 -26.32 -39.83
C GLU A 14 30.43 -26.36 -39.88
N TYR A 15 29.74 -26.74 -38.81
CA TYR A 15 28.26 -26.68 -38.79
C TYR A 15 27.68 -26.11 -37.48
N LEU A 16 28.17 -24.96 -37.03
CA LEU A 16 27.56 -24.22 -35.91
C LEU A 16 27.78 -22.70 -35.97
N GLU A 17 27.87 -22.13 -37.17
CA GLU A 17 27.87 -20.68 -37.38
C GLU A 17 26.63 -20.23 -38.15
N ASP A 18 25.44 -20.39 -37.56
CA ASP A 18 24.23 -19.69 -38.01
C ASP A 18 23.27 -19.41 -36.84
N ALA A 19 23.82 -19.16 -35.66
CA ALA A 19 23.08 -18.46 -34.61
C ALA A 19 23.27 -16.95 -34.84
N GLU A 20 22.54 -16.42 -35.82
CA GLU A 20 22.34 -14.98 -35.99
C GLU A 20 22.06 -14.34 -34.62
N LEU A 21 23.07 -13.70 -34.07
CA LEU A 21 22.99 -12.83 -32.90
C LEU A 21 22.10 -11.67 -33.27
N ALA A 22 20.78 -11.85 -33.10
CA ALA A 22 19.80 -10.79 -33.21
C ALA A 22 20.33 -9.59 -32.43
N PRO A 23 20.53 -8.42 -33.07
CA PRO A 23 21.10 -7.27 -32.37
C PRO A 23 20.19 -6.96 -31.21
N HIS A 24 20.70 -7.14 -29.99
CA HIS A 24 20.02 -6.75 -28.77
C HIS A 24 19.58 -5.31 -28.96
N ARG A 25 18.28 -5.11 -29.23
CA ARG A 25 17.66 -3.80 -29.30
C ARG A 25 17.88 -3.18 -27.93
N ARG A 26 18.97 -2.41 -27.80
CA ARG A 26 19.20 -1.52 -26.67
C ARG A 26 17.97 -0.63 -26.66
N ARG A 27 17.01 -0.96 -25.80
CA ARG A 27 15.89 -0.08 -25.50
C ARG A 27 16.54 1.23 -25.09
N HIS A 28 16.55 2.21 -25.98
CA HIS A 28 16.91 3.58 -25.65
C HIS A 28 16.02 3.95 -24.47
N GLN A 29 16.59 3.93 -23.26
CA GLN A 29 15.91 4.44 -22.08
C GLN A 29 15.72 5.93 -22.38
N ILE A 30 14.51 6.27 -22.81
CA ILE A 30 14.03 7.65 -22.83
C ILE A 30 14.42 8.20 -21.46
N ARG A 31 15.29 9.21 -21.43
CA ARG A 31 15.73 9.89 -20.20
C ARG A 31 14.49 10.56 -19.61
N ARG A 32 13.71 9.78 -18.85
CA ARG A 32 12.45 10.21 -18.25
C ARG A 32 12.79 11.36 -17.30
N ARG A 33 12.28 12.56 -17.61
CA ARG A 33 12.41 13.75 -16.75
C ARG A 33 11.68 13.49 -15.44
N ALA A 34 12.41 12.95 -14.47
CA ALA A 34 11.94 12.67 -13.14
C ALA A 34 12.36 13.80 -12.20
N LEU A 35 11.59 13.99 -11.13
CA LEU A 35 11.86 15.04 -10.15
C LEU A 35 13.16 14.75 -9.39
N ALA A 36 14.07 15.73 -9.43
CA ALA A 36 15.32 15.72 -8.68
C ALA A 36 15.03 15.62 -7.17
N PRO A 37 15.83 14.89 -6.38
CA PRO A 37 15.57 14.66 -4.96
C PRO A 37 15.34 15.93 -4.14
N GLU A 38 16.05 17.00 -4.47
CA GLU A 38 16.03 18.28 -3.77
C GLU A 38 14.68 19.00 -3.94
N LEU A 39 14.06 18.85 -5.12
CA LEU A 39 12.81 19.51 -5.48
C LEU A 39 11.56 18.75 -5.00
N ARG A 40 11.73 17.55 -4.43
CA ARG A 40 10.60 16.72 -3.96
C ARG A 40 9.84 17.36 -2.81
N GLY A 41 10.55 17.99 -1.87
CA GLY A 41 9.92 18.65 -0.73
C GLY A 41 9.02 19.81 -1.16
N GLU A 42 9.51 20.63 -2.09
CA GLU A 42 8.77 21.77 -2.64
C GLU A 42 7.55 21.31 -3.46
N PHE A 43 7.72 20.29 -4.32
CA PHE A 43 6.61 19.69 -5.06
C PHE A 43 5.52 19.16 -4.13
N ASP A 44 5.91 18.39 -3.10
CA ASP A 44 4.96 17.80 -2.16
C ASP A 44 4.22 18.91 -1.37
N ALA A 45 4.91 19.98 -0.96
CA ALA A 45 4.32 21.12 -0.25
C ALA A 45 3.29 21.89 -1.11
N ARG A 46 3.64 22.21 -2.36
CA ARG A 46 2.74 22.91 -3.29
C ARG A 46 1.52 22.06 -3.67
N LEU A 47 1.72 20.75 -3.82
CA LEU A 47 0.63 19.81 -4.04
C LEU A 47 -0.33 19.80 -2.84
N LEU A 48 0.19 19.76 -1.61
CA LEU A 48 -0.64 19.79 -0.40
C LEU A 48 -1.32 21.14 -0.17
N ALA A 49 -0.77 22.23 -0.72
CA ALA A 49 -1.43 23.54 -0.78
C ALA A 49 -2.58 23.60 -1.80
N GLY A 50 -2.83 22.52 -2.55
CA GLY A 50 -3.96 22.40 -3.48
C GLY A 50 -3.62 22.77 -4.93
N GLU A 51 -2.35 22.91 -5.29
CA GLU A 51 -1.98 23.16 -6.67
C GLU A 51 -2.26 21.95 -7.59
N ASP A 52 -2.69 22.26 -8.82
CA ASP A 52 -3.01 21.25 -9.81
C ASP A 52 -1.75 20.48 -10.30
N VAL A 53 -1.91 19.17 -10.46
CA VAL A 53 -0.83 18.25 -10.82
C VAL A 53 -0.23 18.56 -12.20
N GLN A 54 -1.04 19.02 -13.17
CA GLN A 54 -0.53 19.38 -14.50
C GLN A 54 0.27 20.68 -14.46
N SER A 55 -0.19 21.63 -13.65
CA SER A 55 0.54 22.88 -13.41
C SER A 55 1.89 22.62 -12.75
N LEU A 56 1.94 21.74 -11.75
CA LEU A 56 3.19 21.30 -11.11
C LEU A 56 4.10 20.52 -12.07
N ALA A 57 3.54 19.67 -12.94
CA ALA A 57 4.36 18.95 -13.93
C ALA A 57 5.13 19.91 -14.85
N ARG A 58 4.47 21.00 -15.29
CA ARG A 58 5.09 22.06 -16.09
C ARG A 58 6.11 22.86 -15.28
N ALA A 59 5.76 23.28 -14.06
CA ALA A 59 6.62 24.08 -13.21
C ALA A 59 7.95 23.37 -12.86
N PHE A 60 7.89 22.07 -12.58
CA PHE A 60 9.06 21.26 -12.26
C PHE A 60 9.71 20.61 -13.48
N ASN A 61 9.20 20.88 -14.69
CA ASN A 61 9.68 20.32 -15.95
C ASN A 61 9.81 18.79 -15.92
N ILE A 62 8.81 18.13 -15.33
CA ILE A 62 8.73 16.67 -15.17
C ILE A 62 7.60 16.10 -16.04
N GLU A 63 7.70 14.81 -16.31
CA GLU A 63 6.66 14.11 -17.05
C GLU A 63 5.32 14.05 -16.29
N PRO A 64 4.17 14.29 -16.95
CA PRO A 64 2.85 14.24 -16.30
C PRO A 64 2.55 12.92 -15.58
N TRP A 65 2.96 11.79 -16.17
CA TRP A 65 2.77 10.48 -15.53
C TRP A 65 3.54 10.34 -14.21
N TYR A 66 4.71 10.99 -14.10
CA TYR A 66 5.53 10.96 -12.90
C TYR A 66 4.90 11.85 -11.83
N ALA A 67 4.45 13.05 -12.21
CA ALA A 67 3.73 13.97 -11.32
C ALA A 67 2.48 13.31 -10.72
N GLN A 68 1.65 12.66 -11.54
CA GLN A 68 0.47 11.90 -11.08
C GLN A 68 0.84 10.78 -10.10
N ARG A 69 1.89 10.01 -10.43
CA ARG A 69 2.35 8.91 -9.56
C ARG A 69 2.84 9.43 -8.21
N ARG A 70 3.58 10.54 -8.19
CA ARG A 70 4.05 11.18 -6.96
C ARG A 70 2.88 11.73 -6.16
N ALA A 71 1.96 12.45 -6.81
CA ALA A 71 0.80 13.04 -6.16
C ALA A 71 -0.06 12.00 -5.46
N LYS A 72 -0.35 10.86 -6.11
CA LYS A 72 -1.05 9.73 -5.49
C LYS A 72 -0.38 9.27 -4.19
N ARG A 73 0.95 9.16 -4.17
CA ARG A 73 1.70 8.73 -2.97
C ARG A 73 1.67 9.78 -1.87
N VAL A 74 1.84 11.05 -2.21
CA VAL A 74 1.85 12.16 -1.25
C VAL A 74 0.48 12.31 -0.60
N LEU A 75 -0.58 12.37 -1.42
CA LEU A 75 -1.95 12.48 -0.93
C LEU A 75 -2.36 11.27 -0.10
N SER A 76 -1.99 10.04 -0.50
CA SER A 76 -2.25 8.84 0.31
C SER A 76 -1.54 8.86 1.67
N ARG A 77 -0.38 9.52 1.75
CA ARG A 77 0.35 9.68 3.01
C ARG A 77 -0.29 10.76 3.85
N ALA A 78 -0.60 11.92 3.27
CA ALA A 78 -1.27 13.00 3.98
C ALA A 78 -2.64 12.59 4.53
N SER A 79 -3.38 11.72 3.82
CA SER A 79 -4.62 11.13 4.36
C SER A 79 -4.39 10.16 5.53
N LEU A 80 -3.23 9.51 5.59
CA LEU A 80 -2.83 8.63 6.70
C LEU A 80 -2.17 9.38 7.86
N ASP A 81 -1.51 10.51 7.58
CA ASP A 81 -0.79 11.36 8.54
C ASP A 81 -1.68 12.48 9.11
N ARG A 82 -2.95 12.56 8.71
CA ARG A 82 -3.96 13.22 9.53
C ARG A 82 -3.99 12.44 10.84
N PRO A 83 -3.55 13.00 11.97
CA PRO A 83 -3.52 12.25 13.20
C PRO A 83 -4.97 11.90 13.53
N MET A 84 -5.33 10.62 13.40
CA MET A 84 -6.19 10.01 14.41
C MET A 84 -5.44 10.22 15.72
N SER A 85 -5.64 11.38 16.34
CA SER A 85 -5.24 11.64 17.69
C SER A 85 -5.83 10.50 18.52
N PRO A 86 -5.02 9.59 19.10
CA PRO A 86 -5.55 8.50 19.88
C PRO A 86 -6.16 8.99 21.21
N PHE A 87 -6.13 10.30 21.48
CA PHE A 87 -6.51 10.88 22.76
C PHE A 87 -7.71 11.82 22.71
N LEU A 88 -8.19 12.28 21.56
CA LEU A 88 -9.27 13.27 21.50
C LEU A 88 -10.20 13.11 20.28
N SER A 89 -10.68 11.89 20.02
CA SER A 89 -12.01 11.80 19.40
C SER A 89 -13.02 11.75 20.54
N PRO A 90 -13.93 12.75 20.68
CA PRO A 90 -15.16 12.51 21.40
C PRO A 90 -15.76 11.25 20.78
N LEU A 91 -16.24 10.34 21.64
CA LEU A 91 -17.03 9.16 21.29
C LEU A 91 -18.37 9.62 20.69
N SER A 92 -18.28 10.36 19.58
CA SER A 92 -19.40 10.88 18.83
C SER A 92 -19.97 9.72 18.04
N GLU A 93 -21.29 9.65 18.10
CA GLU A 93 -22.22 8.95 17.23
C GLU A 93 -21.57 8.35 15.98
N MET A 94 -21.87 7.08 15.68
CA MET A 94 -21.48 6.45 14.41
C MET A 94 -21.63 7.45 13.27
N ASP A 95 -20.51 7.99 12.78
CA ASP A 95 -20.51 8.78 11.55
C ASP A 95 -21.19 7.91 10.49
N GLU A 96 -22.14 8.48 9.73
CA GLU A 96 -22.98 7.72 8.79
C GLU A 96 -22.15 6.94 7.75
N ASP A 97 -20.89 7.34 7.53
CA ASP A 97 -19.93 6.71 6.62
C ASP A 97 -19.05 5.62 7.26
N MET A 98 -19.09 5.43 8.59
CA MET A 98 -18.24 4.44 9.27
C MET A 98 -18.81 3.03 9.20
N THR A 99 -17.94 2.07 8.86
CA THR A 99 -18.29 0.66 8.98
C THR A 99 -18.42 0.25 10.45
N PRO A 100 -19.28 -0.73 10.77
CA PRO A 100 -19.43 -1.28 12.13
C PRO A 100 -18.10 -1.65 12.82
N LEU A 101 -17.13 -2.15 12.05
CA LEU A 101 -15.81 -2.51 12.57
C LEU A 101 -14.91 -1.31 12.83
N GLN A 102 -14.98 -0.28 11.99
CA GLN A 102 -14.25 0.97 12.24
C GLN A 102 -14.75 1.63 13.52
N TYR A 103 -16.07 1.66 13.71
CA TYR A 103 -16.67 2.15 14.94
C TYR A 103 -16.25 1.30 16.16
N ALA A 104 -16.32 -0.04 16.05
CA ALA A 104 -15.83 -0.94 17.10
C ALA A 104 -14.35 -0.72 17.44
N CYS A 105 -13.51 -0.45 16.43
CA CYS A 105 -12.10 -0.14 16.64
C CYS A 105 -11.91 1.21 17.35
N GLY A 106 -12.69 2.23 16.98
CA GLY A 106 -12.70 3.52 17.66
C GLY A 106 -13.08 3.40 19.14
N LEU A 107 -14.10 2.60 19.46
CA LEU A 107 -14.56 2.38 20.83
C LEU A 107 -13.53 1.66 21.71
N LEU A 108 -12.84 0.66 21.15
CA LEU A 108 -11.84 -0.15 21.86
C LEU A 108 -10.48 0.56 21.93
N GLY A 109 -10.24 1.54 21.05
CA GLY A 109 -9.02 2.35 21.03
C GLY A 109 -7.76 1.48 20.96
N THR A 110 -6.84 1.68 21.89
CA THR A 110 -5.55 0.98 21.93
C THR A 110 -5.65 -0.51 22.26
N ARG A 111 -6.81 -0.99 22.71
CA ARG A 111 -7.03 -2.42 22.99
C ARG A 111 -7.12 -3.25 21.72
N VAL A 112 -7.43 -2.63 20.59
CA VAL A 112 -7.54 -3.33 19.30
C VAL A 112 -6.60 -2.76 18.26
N ARG A 113 -5.93 -3.64 17.51
CA ARG A 113 -5.06 -3.26 16.40
C ARG A 113 -5.42 -4.03 15.14
N PRO A 114 -5.79 -3.37 14.02
CA PRO A 114 -6.01 -4.05 12.76
C PRO A 114 -4.68 -4.56 12.17
N LEU A 115 -4.73 -5.73 11.54
CA LEU A 115 -3.63 -6.34 10.81
C LEU A 115 -3.87 -6.24 9.30
N ARG A 116 -2.80 -6.34 8.51
CA ARG A 116 -2.84 -6.15 7.03
C ARG A 116 -3.68 -7.21 6.30
N ASN A 117 -3.94 -8.35 6.93
CA ASN A 117 -4.67 -9.49 6.38
C ASN A 117 -6.17 -9.48 6.74
N GLY A 118 -6.69 -8.40 7.34
CA GLY A 118 -8.09 -8.32 7.76
C GLY A 118 -8.39 -8.98 9.11
N TYR A 119 -7.36 -9.43 9.83
CA TYR A 119 -7.44 -9.89 11.22
C TYR A 119 -7.14 -8.75 12.19
N TYR A 120 -7.36 -9.00 13.47
CA TYR A 120 -7.17 -8.02 14.53
C TYR A 120 -6.36 -8.62 15.67
N VAL A 121 -5.74 -7.75 16.46
CA VAL A 121 -5.22 -8.11 17.79
C VAL A 121 -6.09 -7.41 18.81
N LEU A 122 -6.71 -8.15 19.72
CA LEU A 122 -7.50 -7.63 20.84
C LEU A 122 -6.81 -8.00 22.15
N ASP A 123 -6.45 -7.02 22.97
CA ASP A 123 -5.75 -7.20 24.26
C ASP A 123 -4.50 -8.11 24.14
N GLY A 124 -3.75 -7.97 23.04
CA GLY A 124 -2.54 -8.75 22.77
C GLY A 124 -2.77 -10.16 22.21
N ARG A 125 -4.02 -10.56 21.94
CA ARG A 125 -4.37 -11.87 21.35
C ARG A 125 -4.92 -11.71 19.94
N GLU A 126 -4.64 -12.68 19.07
CA GLU A 126 -5.24 -12.71 17.74
C GLU A 126 -6.75 -12.89 17.83
N ALA A 127 -7.47 -12.05 17.10
CA ALA A 127 -8.92 -11.94 17.14
C ALA A 127 -9.46 -11.72 15.72
N GLY A 128 -10.63 -12.29 15.44
CA GLY A 128 -11.35 -12.02 14.22
C GLY A 128 -12.23 -10.77 14.33
N PRO A 129 -12.82 -10.34 13.20
CA PRO A 129 -13.76 -9.22 13.17
C PRO A 129 -14.94 -9.38 14.16
N LYS A 130 -15.42 -10.62 14.33
CA LYS A 130 -16.55 -10.95 15.20
C LYS A 130 -16.21 -10.76 16.68
N GLU A 131 -15.00 -11.16 17.09
CA GLU A 131 -14.50 -11.02 18.45
C GLU A 131 -14.34 -9.54 18.82
N VAL A 132 -13.85 -8.73 17.88
CA VAL A 132 -13.72 -7.27 18.04
C VAL A 132 -15.09 -6.62 18.23
N ALA A 133 -16.05 -6.90 17.34
CA ALA A 133 -17.40 -6.37 17.47
C ALA A 133 -18.09 -6.81 18.78
N ARG A 134 -17.88 -8.06 19.21
CA ARG A 134 -18.38 -8.56 20.51
C ARG A 134 -17.76 -7.83 21.70
N ALA A 135 -16.46 -7.52 21.64
CA ALA A 135 -15.78 -6.78 22.68
C ALA A 135 -16.28 -5.33 22.77
N ALA A 136 -16.49 -4.69 21.62
CA ALA A 136 -17.08 -3.35 21.57
C ALA A 136 -18.52 -3.34 22.12
N ASN A 137 -19.37 -4.31 21.75
CA ASN A 137 -20.74 -4.41 22.26
C ASN A 137 -20.80 -4.63 23.78
N ARG A 138 -19.84 -5.36 24.36
CA ARG A 138 -19.75 -5.48 25.83
C ARG A 138 -19.52 -4.12 26.50
N LEU A 139 -18.60 -3.33 25.95
CA LEU A 139 -18.30 -1.98 26.44
C LEU A 139 -19.48 -1.01 26.23
N LEU A 140 -20.23 -1.13 25.13
CA LEU A 140 -21.46 -0.34 24.90
C LEU A 140 -22.57 -0.70 25.89
N ARG A 141 -22.75 -2.00 26.18
CA ARG A 141 -23.71 -2.48 27.19
C ARG A 141 -23.40 -1.95 28.58
N GLU A 142 -22.13 -1.97 28.99
CA GLU A 142 -21.68 -1.42 30.28
C GLU A 142 -21.98 0.09 30.39
N ARG A 143 -22.06 0.79 29.25
CA ARG A 143 -22.39 2.22 29.16
C ARG A 143 -23.88 2.50 28.92
N GLY A 144 -24.72 1.48 28.82
CA GLY A 144 -26.14 1.62 28.51
C GLY A 144 -26.44 2.15 27.09
N GLN A 145 -25.50 1.96 26.15
CA GLN A 145 -25.63 2.40 24.76
C GLN A 145 -26.12 1.26 23.85
N SER A 146 -26.63 1.62 22.67
CA SER A 146 -27.06 0.67 21.65
C SER A 146 -25.89 -0.16 21.12
N GLU A 147 -26.15 -1.43 20.84
CA GLU A 147 -25.15 -2.34 20.29
C GLU A 147 -24.89 -2.12 18.81
N ILE A 148 -23.68 -2.43 18.37
CA ILE A 148 -23.31 -2.44 16.96
C ILE A 148 -23.93 -3.68 16.31
N PRO A 149 -24.72 -3.52 15.22
CA PRO A 149 -25.21 -4.64 14.43
C PRO A 149 -24.04 -5.23 13.62
N TYR A 150 -23.76 -6.53 13.81
CA TYR A 150 -22.71 -7.22 13.07
C TYR A 150 -23.12 -8.65 12.68
N PRO A 151 -22.84 -9.12 11.44
CA PRO A 151 -23.22 -10.46 11.01
C PRO A 151 -22.74 -11.57 11.95
N GLY A 152 -23.65 -12.45 12.35
CA GLY A 152 -23.35 -13.57 13.25
C GLY A 152 -23.14 -13.20 14.72
N LEU A 153 -23.32 -11.93 15.09
CA LEU A 153 -23.64 -11.53 16.46
C LEU A 153 -25.16 -11.39 16.54
N ASN A 154 -25.80 -12.17 17.41
CA ASN A 154 -27.21 -11.96 17.72
C ASN A 154 -27.30 -10.75 18.66
N PRO A 155 -27.87 -9.60 18.24
CA PRO A 155 -28.33 -8.62 19.20
C PRO A 155 -29.41 -9.30 20.04
N LEU A 156 -29.25 -9.32 21.36
CA LEU A 156 -30.34 -9.71 22.24
C LEU A 156 -31.25 -8.48 22.30
N HIS A 157 -32.33 -8.51 21.53
CA HIS A 157 -33.37 -7.49 21.50
C HIS A 157 -33.66 -6.86 22.87
N ARG A 158 -33.81 -5.54 22.87
CA ARG A 158 -34.96 -4.88 23.49
C ARG A 158 -35.54 -3.88 22.51
#